data_AF-A0A1L3JC64-F1
#
_entry.id   AF-A0A1L3JC64-F1
#
_cell.length_a   1.000
_cell.length_b   1.000
_cell.length_c   1.000
_cell.angle_alpha   90.00
_cell.angle_beta   90.00
_cell.angle_gamma   90.00
#
_symmetry.space_group_name_H-M   'P 1'
#
loop_
_entity.id
_entity.type
_entity.pdbx_description
1 polymer ?
#
loop_
_entity_poly.entity_id
_entity_poly.type
_entity_poly.pdbx_seq_one_letter_code
_entity_poly.pdbx_strand_id
1 'polypeptide(L)'
;MRDKLVETKAEIIDNVNTFLDGIYSNSDDKEDFRKMVKRGVDFYPIQNGYNFDFAPSRFIGYANNDLENHRLLKKDIKNNNTSVGGRKTTTADGRKTTTAINKVLDPKAIHNEFLKSELVAFGNRIGTKIDNRKHKFWTSPTVRRSIKSLKSLDSAVDDINDSEVGNNSPEYIRRMAGSYVRDPEVRRQVLSRANGVCEYEGCVPFMNINGQLYLEAHHIISLAEQGEDKISNVIALCPNHHREAHFGEKWESLQDEFKKILERLNQ
;
A
#
# COMPACT_ATOMS: atom_id res chain seq x y z
N MET A 1 7.07 -21.84 34.97
CA MET A 1 7.37 -20.62 34.19
C MET A 1 6.09 -20.09 33.53
N ARG A 2 5.06 -19.73 34.31
CA ARG A 2 3.65 -19.87 33.86
C ARG A 2 2.83 -18.59 33.63
N ASP A 3 3.48 -17.47 33.29
CA ASP A 3 2.79 -16.22 32.90
C ASP A 3 3.75 -15.21 32.23
N LYS A 4 4.90 -15.68 31.73
CA LYS A 4 5.93 -14.78 31.18
C LYS A 4 5.40 -14.16 29.88
N LEU A 5 5.41 -12.83 29.80
CA LEU A 5 5.05 -12.09 28.60
C LEU A 5 6.27 -11.95 27.68
N VAL A 6 6.02 -11.76 26.39
CA VAL A 6 7.10 -11.49 25.41
C VAL A 6 7.89 -10.23 25.79
N GLU A 7 9.20 -10.31 25.62
CA GLU A 7 10.16 -9.23 25.88
C GLU A 7 10.87 -8.80 24.58
N THR A 8 10.84 -9.64 23.54
CA THR A 8 11.54 -9.41 22.29
C THR A 8 10.66 -9.60 21.06
N LYS A 9 11.05 -8.97 19.95
CA LYS A 9 10.34 -9.12 18.67
C LYS A 9 10.45 -10.55 18.13
N ALA A 10 11.57 -11.24 18.37
CA ALA A 10 11.76 -12.62 17.94
C ALA A 10 10.72 -13.56 18.54
N GLU A 11 10.50 -13.48 19.87
CA GLU A 11 9.46 -14.28 20.54
C GLU A 11 8.05 -14.04 19.96
N ILE A 12 7.74 -12.80 19.60
CA ILE A 12 6.46 -12.47 18.94
C ILE A 12 6.37 -13.17 17.58
N ILE A 13 7.43 -13.10 16.76
CA ILE A 13 7.45 -13.71 15.43
C ILE A 13 7.37 -15.23 15.52
N ASP A 14 8.07 -15.85 16.46
CA ASP A 14 8.01 -17.30 16.67
C ASP A 14 6.59 -17.74 17.05
N ASN A 15 5.94 -17.03 17.98
CA ASN A 15 4.55 -17.30 18.34
C ASN A 15 3.58 -17.06 17.16
N VAL A 16 3.84 -16.06 16.30
CA VAL A 16 3.06 -15.82 15.09
C VAL A 16 3.15 -17.03 14.17
N ASN A 17 4.36 -17.55 13.93
CA ASN A 17 4.57 -18.73 13.10
C ASN A 17 3.85 -19.95 13.69
N THR A 18 4.01 -20.21 14.99
CA THR A 18 3.30 -21.29 15.70
C THR A 18 1.78 -21.16 15.57
N PHE A 19 1.24 -19.93 15.65
CA PHE A 19 -0.19 -19.69 15.48
C PHE A 19 -0.67 -19.99 14.05
N LEU A 20 0.07 -19.52 13.03
CA LEU A 20 -0.28 -19.74 11.63
C LEU A 20 -0.17 -21.21 11.24
N ASP A 21 0.87 -21.91 11.71
CA ASP A 21 1.01 -23.35 11.55
C ASP A 21 -0.20 -24.07 12.14
N GLY A 22 -0.65 -23.66 13.32
CA GLY A 22 -1.87 -24.17 13.95
C GLY A 22 -3.13 -23.97 13.09
N ILE A 23 -3.31 -22.78 12.51
CA ILE A 23 -4.44 -22.43 11.64
C ILE A 23 -4.43 -23.25 10.35
N TYR A 24 -3.26 -23.46 9.75
CA TYR A 24 -3.12 -24.13 8.45
C TYR A 24 -2.89 -25.64 8.55
N SER A 25 -2.58 -26.16 9.73
CA SER A 25 -2.46 -27.59 9.99
C SER A 25 -3.79 -28.35 9.76
N ASN A 26 -3.68 -29.65 9.54
CA ASN A 26 -4.81 -30.60 9.53
C ASN A 26 -5.09 -31.19 10.93
N SER A 27 -4.75 -30.46 12.00
CA SER A 27 -4.97 -30.93 13.37
C SER A 27 -6.42 -30.70 13.83
N ASP A 28 -6.89 -31.53 14.74
CA ASP A 28 -8.18 -31.35 15.45
C ASP A 28 -8.23 -30.02 16.24
N ASP A 29 -7.04 -29.47 16.51
CA ASP A 29 -6.79 -28.25 17.26
C ASP A 29 -7.08 -26.95 16.46
N LYS A 30 -7.23 -27.05 15.14
CA LYS A 30 -7.53 -25.93 14.22
C LYS A 30 -8.73 -25.09 14.66
N GLU A 31 -9.74 -25.73 15.24
CA GLU A 31 -10.96 -25.04 15.68
C GLU A 31 -10.71 -24.13 16.89
N ASP A 32 -9.75 -24.46 17.75
CA ASP A 32 -9.39 -23.59 18.88
C ASP A 32 -8.68 -22.32 18.40
N PHE A 33 -7.80 -22.43 17.42
CA PHE A 33 -7.16 -21.27 16.79
C PHE A 33 -8.19 -20.37 16.10
N ARG A 34 -9.14 -20.94 15.33
CA ARG A 34 -10.24 -20.19 14.73
C ARG A 34 -11.07 -19.42 15.75
N LYS A 35 -11.40 -20.05 16.89
CA LYS A 35 -12.11 -19.37 18.00
C LYS A 35 -11.30 -18.21 18.57
N MET A 36 -9.97 -18.29 18.59
CA MET A 36 -9.11 -17.19 19.02
C MET A 36 -9.14 -16.03 18.01
N VAL A 37 -9.09 -16.31 16.70
CA VAL A 37 -9.25 -15.27 15.67
C VAL A 37 -10.63 -14.62 15.80
N LYS A 38 -11.70 -15.42 15.88
CA LYS A 38 -13.08 -14.93 16.02
C LYS A 38 -13.28 -13.93 17.15
N ARG A 39 -12.68 -14.20 18.32
CA ARG A 39 -12.88 -13.40 19.56
C ARG A 39 -11.78 -12.36 19.79
N GLY A 40 -10.77 -12.30 18.93
CA GLY A 40 -9.62 -11.41 19.05
C GLY A 40 -10.02 -9.93 18.99
N VAL A 41 -9.19 -9.08 19.59
CA VAL A 41 -9.42 -7.62 19.61
C VAL A 41 -8.26 -6.92 18.92
N ASP A 42 -7.04 -7.20 19.36
CA ASP A 42 -5.83 -6.66 18.76
C ASP A 42 -5.09 -7.77 17.98
N PHE A 43 -4.62 -7.45 16.78
CA PHE A 43 -4.03 -8.41 15.86
C PHE A 43 -2.68 -7.95 15.31
N TYR A 44 -1.79 -8.90 15.10
CA TYR A 44 -0.59 -8.72 14.30
C TYR A 44 -0.87 -9.21 12.87
N PRO A 45 -0.96 -8.32 11.87
CA PRO A 45 -1.12 -8.66 10.46
C PRO A 45 0.19 -9.18 9.86
N ILE A 46 0.08 -10.18 9.00
CA ILE A 46 1.19 -10.77 8.23
C ILE A 46 0.78 -10.75 6.76
N GLN A 47 1.65 -10.24 5.89
CA GLN A 47 1.39 -10.31 4.46
C GLN A 47 1.67 -11.71 3.94
N ASN A 48 0.73 -12.27 3.18
CA ASN A 48 0.81 -13.56 2.54
C ASN A 48 0.34 -13.42 1.07
N GLY A 49 1.30 -13.18 0.16
CA GLY A 49 1.01 -12.79 -1.22
C GLY A 49 0.22 -11.48 -1.31
N TYR A 50 -0.94 -11.54 -1.98
CA TYR A 50 -1.90 -10.43 -2.09
C TYR A 50 -2.87 -10.33 -0.90
N ASN A 51 -2.80 -11.27 0.06
CA ASN A 51 -3.69 -11.34 1.19
C ASN A 51 -2.99 -10.99 2.50
N PHE A 52 -3.77 -10.78 3.57
CA PHE A 52 -3.26 -10.72 4.93
C PHE A 52 -3.78 -11.86 5.80
N ASP A 53 -2.89 -12.38 6.65
CA ASP A 53 -3.18 -13.28 7.77
C ASP A 53 -3.07 -12.50 9.09
N PHE A 54 -3.73 -12.99 10.14
CA PHE A 54 -3.83 -12.24 11.40
C PHE A 54 -3.64 -13.14 12.63
N ALA A 55 -2.65 -12.80 13.46
CA ALA A 55 -2.40 -13.46 14.73
C ALA A 55 -2.93 -12.63 15.92
N PRO A 56 -3.77 -13.19 16.81
CA PRO A 56 -4.38 -12.46 17.91
C PRO A 56 -3.41 -12.24 19.07
N SER A 57 -3.45 -11.04 19.69
CA SER A 57 -2.56 -10.66 20.80
C SER A 57 -2.55 -11.64 21.97
N ARG A 58 -3.68 -12.31 22.22
CA ARG A 58 -3.86 -13.29 23.31
C ARG A 58 -3.04 -14.57 23.13
N PHE A 59 -2.57 -14.84 21.92
CA PHE A 59 -1.67 -15.95 21.66
C PHE A 59 -0.22 -15.47 21.60
N ILE A 60 0.03 -14.43 20.82
CA ILE A 60 1.41 -14.00 20.51
C ILE A 60 2.11 -13.20 21.62
N GLY A 61 1.38 -12.78 22.66
CA GLY A 61 1.94 -11.95 23.73
C GLY A 61 2.52 -12.71 24.93
N TYR A 62 2.48 -14.05 24.94
CA TYR A 62 3.08 -14.89 25.98
C TYR A 62 4.39 -15.49 25.47
N ALA A 63 5.44 -15.53 26.28
CA ALA A 63 6.72 -16.09 25.88
C ALA A 63 6.62 -17.61 25.67
N ASN A 64 7.25 -18.12 24.61
CA ASN A 64 7.29 -19.56 24.25
C ASN A 64 5.90 -20.21 24.22
N ASN A 65 4.93 -19.54 23.61
CA ASN A 65 3.53 -19.98 23.68
C ASN A 65 3.21 -20.97 22.56
N ASP A 66 2.68 -22.13 22.94
CA ASP A 66 2.08 -23.11 22.05
C ASP A 66 0.60 -23.33 22.43
N LEU A 67 -0.11 -24.22 21.74
CA LEU A 67 -1.51 -24.46 22.04
C LEU A 67 -1.75 -25.12 23.39
N GLU A 68 -0.89 -26.05 23.81
CA GLU A 68 -1.06 -26.76 25.08
C GLU A 68 -0.79 -25.82 26.26
N ASN A 69 0.28 -25.04 26.19
CA ASN A 69 0.58 -23.94 27.13
C ASN A 69 -0.56 -22.93 27.16
N HIS A 70 -1.13 -22.56 26.00
CA HIS A 70 -2.29 -21.67 25.95
C HIS A 70 -3.55 -22.29 26.59
N ARG A 71 -3.76 -23.61 26.47
CA ARG A 71 -4.85 -24.34 27.13
C ARG A 71 -4.62 -24.46 28.64
N LEU A 72 -3.38 -24.70 29.09
CA LEU A 72 -3.00 -24.76 30.50
C LEU A 72 -3.19 -23.40 31.20
N LEU A 73 -2.83 -22.30 30.54
CA LEU A 73 -3.13 -20.93 30.99
C LEU A 73 -4.64 -20.70 31.22
N LYS A 74 -5.52 -21.45 30.50
CA LYS A 74 -6.97 -21.41 30.73
C LYS A 74 -7.45 -22.38 31.83
N LYS A 75 -6.77 -23.51 32.04
CA LYS A 75 -7.14 -24.56 33.01
C LYS A 75 -6.71 -24.23 34.45
N ASP A 76 -5.49 -23.72 34.67
CA ASP A 76 -4.97 -23.42 36.03
C ASP A 76 -5.79 -22.32 36.75
N ILE A 77 -6.49 -21.45 36.00
CA ILE A 77 -7.39 -20.41 36.56
C ILE A 77 -8.74 -20.98 37.02
N LYS A 78 -9.20 -22.10 36.43
CA LYS A 78 -10.47 -22.75 36.82
C LYS A 78 -10.38 -23.47 38.17
N ASN A 79 -9.18 -23.89 38.57
CA ASN A 79 -8.95 -24.67 39.79
C ASN A 79 -8.66 -23.79 41.03
N ASN A 80 -8.24 -22.54 40.86
CA ASN A 80 -7.95 -21.60 41.95
C ASN A 80 -9.15 -20.67 42.27
N ASN A 81 -10.34 -21.26 42.52
CA ASN A 81 -11.54 -20.51 42.91
C ASN A 81 -11.43 -20.00 44.37
N THR A 82 -11.03 -18.74 44.56
CA THR A 82 -11.44 -17.97 45.74
C THR A 82 -12.43 -16.88 45.33
N SER A 83 -13.64 -17.01 45.87
CA SER A 83 -14.83 -16.24 45.55
C SER A 83 -14.88 -14.97 46.40
N VAL A 84 -14.53 -13.79 45.87
CA VAL A 84 -14.94 -12.52 46.49
C VAL A 84 -15.28 -11.48 45.42
N GLY A 85 -16.59 -11.19 45.27
CA GLY A 85 -17.16 -9.85 45.05
C GLY A 85 -16.82 -9.00 43.82
N GLY A 86 -15.96 -9.43 42.88
CA GLY A 86 -15.57 -8.65 41.71
C GLY A 86 -16.05 -9.24 40.39
N ARG A 87 -16.42 -8.39 39.42
CA ARG A 87 -16.81 -8.78 38.05
C ARG A 87 -15.79 -9.77 37.45
N LYS A 88 -16.21 -11.04 37.29
CA LYS A 88 -15.42 -12.17 36.75
C LYS A 88 -14.69 -11.80 35.45
N THR A 89 -13.37 -11.63 35.46
CA THR A 89 -12.54 -11.53 34.25
C THR A 89 -11.74 -12.81 34.05
N THR A 90 -12.41 -13.80 33.47
CA THR A 90 -11.89 -15.12 33.11
C THR A 90 -11.12 -15.08 31.78
N THR A 91 -10.06 -15.89 31.63
CA THR A 91 -9.23 -16.14 30.40
C THR A 91 -8.02 -15.22 30.19
N ALA A 92 -6.92 -15.79 29.65
CA ALA A 92 -5.71 -15.10 29.15
C ALA A 92 -5.99 -13.64 28.78
N ASP A 93 -5.38 -12.69 29.48
CA ASP A 93 -5.84 -11.29 29.45
C ASP A 93 -5.20 -10.53 28.28
N GLY A 94 -6.03 -10.25 27.27
CA GLY A 94 -5.62 -9.46 26.11
C GLY A 94 -5.07 -8.08 26.47
N ARG A 95 -5.46 -7.50 27.62
CA ARG A 95 -4.92 -6.21 28.08
C ARG A 95 -3.45 -6.31 28.48
N LYS A 96 -3.08 -7.42 29.15
CA LYS A 96 -1.69 -7.69 29.54
C LYS A 96 -0.81 -7.95 28.32
N THR A 97 -1.27 -8.78 27.39
CA THR A 97 -0.51 -9.10 26.18
C THR A 97 -0.35 -7.88 25.27
N THR A 98 -1.41 -7.10 25.05
CA THR A 98 -1.32 -5.85 24.27
C THR A 98 -0.33 -4.86 24.90
N THR A 99 -0.28 -4.77 26.24
CA THR A 99 0.69 -3.92 26.93
C THR A 99 2.13 -4.39 26.72
N ALA A 100 2.39 -5.69 26.82
CA ALA A 100 3.72 -6.24 26.56
C ALA A 100 4.15 -6.04 25.10
N ILE A 101 3.27 -6.37 24.15
CA ILE A 101 3.56 -6.22 22.73
C ILE A 101 3.84 -4.74 22.38
N ASN A 102 3.10 -3.78 22.96
CA ASN A 102 3.34 -2.34 22.75
C ASN A 102 4.67 -1.82 23.34
N LYS A 103 5.33 -2.57 24.23
CA LYS A 103 6.70 -2.25 24.70
C LYS A 103 7.76 -2.74 23.72
N VAL A 104 7.45 -3.76 22.94
CA VAL A 104 8.37 -4.43 22.01
C VAL A 104 8.23 -3.90 20.59
N LEU A 105 6.99 -3.66 20.14
CA LEU A 105 6.68 -3.20 18.80
C LEU A 105 6.41 -1.70 18.79
N ASP A 106 7.16 -0.99 17.95
CA ASP A 106 6.89 0.39 17.57
C ASP A 106 6.58 0.43 16.06
N PRO A 107 5.42 0.98 15.65
CA PRO A 107 4.42 1.69 16.45
C PRO A 107 3.43 0.78 17.18
N LYS A 108 2.83 1.34 18.24
CA LYS A 108 1.72 0.71 18.98
C LYS A 108 0.52 0.42 18.08
N ALA A 109 -0.31 -0.55 18.48
CA ALA A 109 -1.47 -0.94 17.70
C ALA A 109 -2.50 0.20 17.54
N ILE A 110 -2.93 0.44 16.31
CA ILE A 110 -3.90 1.49 15.93
C ILE A 110 -5.10 0.92 15.17
N HIS A 111 -6.18 1.68 15.08
CA HIS A 111 -7.31 1.36 14.20
C HIS A 111 -6.94 1.56 12.74
N ASN A 112 -7.39 0.66 11.87
CA ASN A 112 -7.18 0.73 10.43
C ASN A 112 -8.33 0.00 9.71
N GLU A 113 -9.17 0.73 8.97
CA GLU A 113 -10.35 0.15 8.32
C GLU A 113 -9.99 -0.83 7.19
N PHE A 114 -8.89 -0.61 6.47
CA PHE A 114 -8.41 -1.56 5.46
C PHE A 114 -7.99 -2.88 6.10
N LEU A 115 -7.19 -2.86 7.17
CA LEU A 115 -6.82 -4.10 7.86
C LEU A 115 -8.01 -4.79 8.54
N LYS A 116 -9.05 -4.03 8.89
CA LYS A 116 -10.30 -4.58 9.41
C LYS A 116 -11.10 -5.31 8.33
N SER A 117 -11.19 -4.78 7.10
CA SER A 117 -11.81 -5.52 5.98
C SER A 117 -11.00 -6.78 5.66
N GLU A 118 -9.68 -6.67 5.64
CA GLU A 118 -8.78 -7.81 5.43
C GLU A 118 -8.90 -8.87 6.54
N LEU A 119 -9.10 -8.47 7.80
CA LEU A 119 -9.35 -9.41 8.90
C LEU A 119 -10.64 -10.20 8.69
N VAL A 120 -11.70 -9.57 8.17
CA VAL A 120 -12.95 -10.26 7.81
C VAL A 120 -12.71 -11.24 6.66
N ALA A 121 -11.96 -10.83 5.63
CA ALA A 121 -11.59 -11.69 4.52
C ALA A 121 -10.77 -12.91 4.98
N PHE A 122 -9.79 -12.71 5.87
CA PHE A 122 -9.05 -13.78 6.52
C PHE A 122 -9.96 -14.73 7.29
N GLY A 123 -10.90 -14.19 8.09
CA GLY A 123 -11.91 -14.98 8.80
C GLY A 123 -12.67 -15.91 7.85
N ASN A 124 -13.19 -15.38 6.74
CA ASN A 124 -13.89 -16.16 5.74
C ASN A 124 -13.00 -17.25 5.13
N ARG A 125 -11.74 -16.94 4.79
CA ARG A 125 -10.77 -17.90 4.25
C ARG A 125 -10.50 -19.06 5.20
N ILE A 126 -10.39 -18.78 6.50
CA ILE A 126 -10.18 -19.84 7.50
C ILE A 126 -11.48 -20.48 7.98
N GLY A 127 -12.65 -20.08 7.47
CA GLY A 127 -13.95 -20.64 7.83
C GLY A 127 -14.49 -20.16 9.19
N THR A 128 -14.22 -18.93 9.60
CA THR A 128 -14.73 -18.33 10.84
C THR A 128 -15.28 -16.92 10.64
N LYS A 129 -16.41 -16.63 11.31
CA LYS A 129 -17.01 -15.29 11.30
C LYS A 129 -16.43 -14.46 12.44
N ILE A 130 -15.75 -13.36 12.11
CA ILE A 130 -15.14 -12.43 13.07
C ILE A 130 -16.22 -11.69 13.88
N ASP A 131 -16.04 -11.58 15.20
CA ASP A 131 -16.93 -10.81 16.06
C ASP A 131 -16.77 -9.30 15.75
N ASN A 132 -17.87 -8.58 15.56
CA ASN A 132 -17.84 -7.15 15.30
C ASN A 132 -17.37 -6.36 16.53
N ARG A 133 -16.11 -5.89 16.52
CA ARG A 133 -15.50 -5.11 17.61
C ARG A 133 -14.60 -4.00 17.04
N LYS A 134 -14.18 -3.08 17.91
CA LYS A 134 -13.13 -2.10 17.59
C LYS A 134 -11.77 -2.79 17.61
N HIS A 135 -11.28 -3.22 16.45
CA HIS A 135 -10.00 -3.92 16.31
C HIS A 135 -8.82 -2.97 16.13
N LYS A 136 -7.67 -3.32 16.70
CA LYS A 136 -6.39 -2.60 16.48
C LYS A 136 -5.34 -3.52 15.88
N PHE A 137 -4.39 -2.92 15.17
CA PHE A 137 -3.37 -3.65 14.42
C PHE A 137 -1.98 -3.08 14.64
N TRP A 138 -1.00 -3.95 14.89
CA TRP A 138 0.43 -3.58 14.86
C TRP A 138 0.95 -3.61 13.43
N THR A 139 1.28 -2.46 12.86
CA THR A 139 1.75 -2.42 11.46
C THR A 139 3.28 -2.42 11.40
N SER A 140 3.87 -3.45 10.79
CA SER A 140 5.29 -3.45 10.43
C SER A 140 5.56 -2.54 9.21
N PRO A 141 6.81 -2.08 8.98
CA PRO A 141 7.16 -1.35 7.77
C PRO A 141 6.77 -2.08 6.48
N THR A 142 6.91 -3.41 6.46
CA THR A 142 6.49 -4.26 5.34
C THR A 142 4.98 -4.16 5.13
N VAL A 143 4.17 -4.40 6.18
CA VAL A 143 2.71 -4.30 6.10
C VAL A 143 2.26 -2.90 5.69
N ARG A 144 2.90 -1.84 6.18
CA ARG A 144 2.59 -0.46 5.77
C ARG A 144 2.83 -0.23 4.29
N ARG A 145 3.97 -0.69 3.76
CA ARG A 145 4.28 -0.59 2.34
C ARG A 145 3.26 -1.34 1.50
N SER A 146 2.85 -2.52 1.94
CA SER A 146 1.86 -3.35 1.24
C SER A 146 0.47 -2.74 1.29
N ILE A 147 0.05 -2.18 2.42
CA ILE A 147 -1.20 -1.40 2.49
C ILE A 147 -1.13 -0.20 1.54
N LYS A 148 -0.01 0.53 1.49
CA LYS A 148 0.15 1.67 0.57
C LYS A 148 0.05 1.23 -0.89
N SER A 149 0.72 0.12 -1.24
CA SER A 149 0.68 -0.47 -2.58
C SER A 149 -0.68 -1.02 -2.97
N LEU A 150 -1.43 -1.59 -2.02
CA LEU A 150 -2.77 -2.14 -2.26
C LEU A 150 -3.85 -1.05 -2.23
N LYS A 151 -3.62 0.06 -1.50
CA LYS A 151 -4.45 1.26 -1.59
C LYS A 151 -4.20 2.05 -2.87
N SER A 152 -2.99 1.94 -3.44
CA SER A 152 -2.69 2.47 -4.78
C SER A 152 -3.06 1.50 -5.90
N LEU A 153 -3.97 0.55 -5.66
CA LEU A 153 -4.62 -0.26 -6.69
C LEU A 153 -5.72 0.53 -7.43
N ASP A 154 -5.61 1.85 -7.50
CA ASP A 154 -6.34 2.58 -8.54
C ASP A 154 -5.73 2.16 -9.87
N SER A 155 -6.57 1.70 -10.80
CA SER A 155 -6.13 1.27 -12.13
C SER A 155 -5.60 2.43 -12.99
N ALA A 156 -5.77 3.66 -12.53
CA ALA A 156 -5.34 4.89 -13.19
C ALA A 156 -5.09 6.00 -12.16
N VAL A 157 -4.43 7.09 -12.59
CA VAL A 157 -4.26 8.30 -11.76
C VAL A 157 -5.63 8.94 -11.51
N ASP A 158 -5.97 9.12 -10.24
CA ASP A 158 -7.10 9.95 -9.81
C ASP A 158 -6.60 11.39 -9.55
N ASP A 159 -6.85 12.27 -10.52
CA ASP A 159 -6.48 13.69 -10.45
C ASP A 159 -7.52 14.55 -9.70
N ILE A 160 -8.63 13.94 -9.25
CA ILE A 160 -9.73 14.59 -8.55
C ILE A 160 -10.12 13.74 -7.34
N ASN A 161 -9.48 14.00 -6.20
CA ASN A 161 -9.84 13.36 -4.93
C ASN A 161 -11.16 13.95 -4.38
N ASP A 162 -12.27 13.62 -5.03
CA ASP A 162 -13.62 13.94 -4.57
C ASP A 162 -14.38 12.63 -4.31
N SER A 163 -14.82 12.47 -3.07
CA SER A 163 -15.57 11.30 -2.63
C SER A 163 -17.05 11.32 -3.05
N GLU A 164 -17.52 12.43 -3.63
CA GLU A 164 -18.91 12.60 -4.03
C GLU A 164 -19.12 12.31 -5.53
N VAL A 165 -20.12 11.48 -5.84
CA VAL A 165 -20.44 11.10 -7.22
C VAL A 165 -21.24 12.22 -7.89
N GLY A 166 -20.54 13.02 -8.69
CA GLY A 166 -21.14 13.97 -9.63
C GLY A 166 -21.56 15.30 -9.00
N ASN A 167 -21.47 16.37 -9.81
CA ASN A 167 -21.93 17.70 -9.44
C ASN A 167 -22.70 18.30 -10.62
N ASN A 168 -24.01 18.50 -10.46
CA ASN A 168 -24.89 19.08 -11.50
C ASN A 168 -24.65 20.59 -11.72
N SER A 169 -23.85 21.24 -10.88
CA SER A 169 -23.53 22.66 -10.95
C SER A 169 -22.10 22.91 -10.46
N PRO A 170 -21.07 22.51 -11.25
CA PRO A 170 -19.67 22.67 -10.86
C PRO A 170 -19.31 24.14 -10.67
N GLU A 171 -18.60 24.44 -9.58
CA GLU A 171 -18.11 25.79 -9.31
C GLU A 171 -16.93 26.12 -10.23
N TYR A 172 -16.99 27.28 -10.89
CA TYR A 172 -15.88 27.79 -11.67
C TYR A 172 -14.84 28.44 -10.74
N ILE A 173 -13.65 27.85 -10.68
CA ILE A 173 -12.52 28.41 -9.92
C ILE A 173 -11.46 28.92 -10.90
N ARG A 174 -11.15 30.21 -10.83
CA ARG A 174 -10.05 30.81 -11.59
C ARG A 174 -8.72 30.50 -10.90
N ARG A 175 -7.82 29.78 -11.58
CA ARG A 175 -6.43 29.56 -11.14
C ARG A 175 -5.47 30.47 -11.92
N MET A 176 -4.51 31.08 -11.24
CA MET A 176 -3.37 31.75 -11.88
C MET A 176 -2.21 30.77 -11.99
N ALA A 177 -1.63 30.63 -13.18
CA ALA A 177 -0.46 29.80 -13.43
C ALA A 177 0.60 30.62 -14.17
N GLY A 178 1.86 30.51 -13.75
CA GLY A 178 2.98 31.10 -14.47
C GLY A 178 3.32 30.28 -15.71
N SER A 179 3.80 30.94 -16.76
CA SER A 179 4.30 30.30 -17.98
C SER A 179 5.59 30.98 -18.45
N TYR A 180 6.43 30.21 -19.13
CA TYR A 180 7.60 30.73 -19.83
C TYR A 180 7.20 31.14 -21.26
N VAL A 181 7.71 32.28 -21.72
CA VAL A 181 7.62 32.66 -23.13
C VAL A 181 8.54 31.74 -23.92
N ARG A 182 7.98 31.07 -24.94
CA ARG A 182 8.69 30.13 -25.80
C ARG A 182 8.92 30.73 -27.17
N ASP A 183 10.03 30.39 -27.81
CA ASP A 183 10.35 30.78 -29.16
C ASP A 183 9.53 29.94 -30.17
N PRO A 184 8.62 30.57 -30.94
CA PRO A 184 7.82 29.86 -31.94
C PRO A 184 8.66 29.25 -33.08
N GLU A 185 9.86 29.79 -33.34
CA GLU A 185 10.79 29.27 -34.34
C GLU A 185 11.30 27.87 -33.97
N VAL A 186 11.72 27.69 -32.72
CA VAL A 186 12.20 26.39 -32.19
C VAL A 186 11.12 25.34 -32.37
N ARG A 187 9.89 25.65 -31.98
CA ARG A 187 8.75 24.73 -32.15
C ARG A 187 8.53 24.37 -33.62
N ARG A 188 8.57 25.36 -34.53
CA ARG A 188 8.32 25.12 -35.96
C ARG A 188 9.41 24.25 -36.58
N GLN A 189 10.67 24.51 -36.25
CA GLN A 189 11.80 23.72 -36.77
C GLN A 189 11.75 22.28 -36.26
N VAL A 190 11.44 22.06 -34.98
CA VAL A 190 11.29 20.71 -34.41
C VAL A 190 10.15 19.94 -35.08
N LEU A 191 8.99 20.56 -35.28
CA LEU A 191 7.86 19.90 -35.96
C LEU A 191 8.15 19.64 -37.44
N SER A 192 8.89 20.53 -38.11
CA SER A 192 9.33 20.34 -39.48
C SER A 192 10.35 19.20 -39.60
N ARG A 193 11.31 19.11 -38.67
CA ARG A 193 12.31 18.02 -38.58
C ARG A 193 11.62 16.66 -38.43
N ALA A 194 10.59 16.61 -37.58
CA ALA A 194 9.83 15.40 -37.31
C ALA A 194 8.97 14.91 -38.49
N ASN A 195 8.61 15.79 -39.42
CA ASN A 195 7.85 15.48 -40.64
C ASN A 195 6.61 14.61 -40.40
N GLY A 196 5.84 14.91 -39.34
CA GLY A 196 4.63 14.18 -38.99
C GLY A 196 4.85 12.81 -38.34
N VAL A 197 6.09 12.43 -38.01
CA VAL A 197 6.43 11.21 -37.28
C VAL A 197 6.91 11.57 -35.88
N CYS A 198 6.50 10.80 -34.88
CA CYS A 198 7.04 10.95 -33.53
C CYS A 198 8.53 10.57 -33.54
N GLU A 199 9.39 11.41 -32.96
CA GLU A 199 10.84 11.18 -32.95
C GLU A 199 11.24 10.06 -31.98
N TYR A 200 10.32 9.66 -31.09
CA TYR A 200 10.39 8.40 -30.36
C TYR A 200 9.58 7.31 -31.07
N GLU A 201 10.20 6.14 -31.26
CA GLU A 201 9.65 5.05 -32.06
C GLU A 201 8.37 4.44 -31.46
N GLY A 202 7.66 3.63 -32.26
CA GLY A 202 6.58 2.79 -31.76
C GLY A 202 5.19 3.43 -31.71
N CYS A 203 4.97 4.58 -32.37
CA CYS A 203 3.62 5.15 -32.46
C CYS A 203 3.30 5.79 -33.82
N VAL A 204 2.00 5.94 -34.08
CA VAL A 204 1.45 6.61 -35.27
C VAL A 204 0.61 7.80 -34.79
N PRO A 205 0.99 9.05 -35.10
CA PRO A 205 0.20 10.24 -34.76
C PRO A 205 -1.18 10.21 -35.43
N PHE A 206 -2.18 10.85 -34.80
CA PHE A 206 -3.52 11.01 -35.39
C PHE A 206 -3.61 12.32 -36.20
N MET A 207 -4.55 12.40 -37.14
CA MET A 207 -4.83 13.64 -37.88
C MET A 207 -5.72 14.59 -37.06
N ASN A 208 -5.34 15.86 -36.99
CA ASN A 208 -6.17 16.91 -36.43
C ASN A 208 -7.29 17.34 -37.39
N ILE A 209 -8.18 18.23 -36.93
CA ILE A 209 -9.30 18.76 -37.72
C ILE A 209 -8.89 19.49 -39.02
N ASN A 210 -7.63 19.90 -39.12
CA ASN A 210 -7.05 20.57 -40.30
C ASN A 210 -6.34 19.58 -41.24
N GLY A 211 -6.41 18.27 -40.99
CA GLY A 211 -5.78 17.23 -41.81
C GLY A 211 -4.27 17.07 -41.59
N GLN A 212 -3.71 17.62 -40.51
CA GLN A 212 -2.28 17.51 -40.19
C GLN A 212 -2.05 16.47 -39.09
N LEU A 213 -0.93 15.73 -39.16
CA LEU A 213 -0.52 14.81 -38.09
C LEU A 213 -0.17 15.59 -36.81
N TYR A 214 -0.75 15.16 -35.67
CA TYR A 214 -0.67 15.89 -34.41
C TYR A 214 0.54 15.46 -33.57
N LEU A 215 1.47 16.40 -33.35
CA LEU A 215 2.66 16.24 -32.51
C LEU A 215 2.83 17.42 -31.56
N GLU A 216 3.47 17.16 -30.42
CA GLU A 216 3.78 18.12 -29.37
C GLU A 216 5.30 18.29 -29.25
N ALA A 217 5.77 19.55 -29.23
CA ALA A 217 7.17 19.85 -28.93
C ALA A 217 7.41 19.80 -27.42
N HIS A 218 8.34 18.96 -27.00
CA HIS A 218 8.69 18.66 -25.61
C HIS A 218 10.13 19.07 -25.31
N HIS A 219 10.33 19.84 -24.23
CA HIS A 219 11.67 20.14 -23.71
C HIS A 219 12.18 18.96 -22.89
N ILE A 220 13.28 18.32 -23.33
CA ILE A 220 13.88 17.16 -22.67
C ILE A 220 14.37 17.53 -21.27
N ILE A 221 15.08 18.66 -21.14
CA ILE A 221 15.30 19.32 -19.86
C ILE A 221 14.26 20.42 -19.75
N SER A 222 13.41 20.35 -18.73
CA SER A 222 12.28 21.28 -18.59
C SER A 222 12.76 22.72 -18.39
N LEU A 223 11.98 23.70 -18.86
CA LEU A 223 12.28 25.12 -18.63
C LEU A 223 12.31 25.49 -17.13
N ALA A 224 11.53 24.78 -16.31
CA ALA A 224 11.52 24.93 -14.85
C ALA A 224 12.85 24.47 -14.21
N GLU A 225 13.52 23.49 -14.81
CA GLU A 225 14.83 22.98 -14.43
C GLU A 225 15.96 23.66 -15.22
N GLN A 226 15.71 24.88 -15.73
CA GLN A 226 16.69 25.68 -16.46
C GLN A 226 17.14 25.07 -17.80
N GLY A 227 16.32 24.21 -18.41
CA GLY A 227 16.53 23.76 -19.77
C GLY A 227 16.44 24.90 -20.78
N GLU A 228 17.26 24.84 -21.82
CA GLU A 228 17.26 25.88 -22.86
C GLU A 228 16.09 25.68 -23.83
N ASP A 229 15.51 26.78 -24.30
CA ASP A 229 14.53 26.76 -25.40
C ASP A 229 15.26 26.75 -26.74
N LYS A 230 15.89 25.62 -27.06
CA LYS A 230 16.66 25.40 -28.30
C LYS A 230 16.34 24.05 -28.91
N ILE A 231 16.53 23.93 -30.22
CA ILE A 231 16.26 22.71 -31.00
C ILE A 231 17.05 21.50 -30.47
N SER A 232 18.22 21.73 -29.88
CA SER A 232 19.07 20.71 -29.24
C SER A 232 18.48 20.13 -27.94
N ASN A 233 17.47 20.77 -27.36
CA ASN A 233 16.80 20.35 -26.12
C ASN A 233 15.30 20.06 -26.35
N VAL A 234 14.82 20.10 -27.60
CA VAL A 234 13.40 19.95 -27.92
C VAL A 234 13.18 18.81 -28.90
N ILE A 235 12.29 17.89 -28.54
CA ILE A 235 11.91 16.70 -29.31
C ILE A 235 10.42 16.74 -29.67
N ALA A 236 10.04 16.24 -30.85
CA ALA A 236 8.65 16.13 -31.27
C ALA A 236 8.08 14.76 -30.88
N LEU A 237 7.05 14.76 -30.03
CA LEU A 237 6.44 13.55 -29.49
C LEU A 237 4.94 13.48 -29.81
N CYS A 238 4.40 12.27 -29.89
CA CYS A 238 2.96 12.07 -29.85
C CYS A 238 2.43 12.36 -28.42
N PRO A 239 1.11 12.57 -28.24
CA PRO A 239 0.57 12.88 -26.92
C PRO A 239 0.83 11.79 -25.87
N ASN A 240 0.89 10.52 -26.27
CA ASN A 240 1.15 9.41 -25.35
C ASN A 240 2.58 9.48 -24.81
N HIS A 241 3.60 9.50 -25.69
CA HIS A 241 5.00 9.60 -25.27
C HIS A 241 5.29 10.94 -24.58
N HIS A 242 4.61 12.01 -24.97
CA HIS A 242 4.73 13.28 -24.27
C HIS A 242 4.26 13.19 -22.82
N ARG A 243 3.13 12.51 -22.56
CA ARG A 243 2.64 12.29 -21.20
C ARG A 243 3.49 11.28 -20.44
N GLU A 244 3.98 10.24 -21.09
CA GLU A 244 4.90 9.26 -20.50
C GLU A 244 6.22 9.92 -20.07
N ALA A 245 6.75 10.86 -20.85
CA ALA A 245 7.92 11.65 -20.47
C ALA A 245 7.69 12.51 -19.21
N HIS A 246 6.45 12.89 -18.93
CA HIS A 246 6.10 13.67 -17.72
C HIS A 246 5.76 12.80 -16.51
N PHE A 247 5.10 11.65 -16.71
CA PHE A 247 4.46 10.90 -15.63
C PHE A 247 4.82 9.40 -15.60
N GLY A 248 5.53 8.91 -16.61
CA GLY A 248 5.91 7.50 -16.72
C GLY A 248 6.91 7.10 -15.63
N GLU A 249 6.82 5.86 -15.15
CA GLU A 249 7.74 5.31 -14.14
C GLU A 249 9.21 5.41 -14.58
N LYS A 250 9.45 5.31 -15.90
CA LYS A 250 10.79 5.32 -16.51
C LYS A 250 11.12 6.64 -17.22
N TRP A 251 10.53 7.75 -16.79
CA TRP A 251 10.73 9.07 -17.42
C TRP A 251 12.21 9.47 -17.54
N GLU A 252 13.05 9.16 -16.54
CA GLU A 252 14.50 9.44 -16.59
C GLU A 252 15.19 8.66 -17.71
N SER A 253 14.83 7.38 -17.89
CA SER A 253 15.36 6.56 -18.98
C SER A 253 14.91 7.08 -20.34
N LEU A 254 13.65 7.50 -20.47
CA LEU A 254 13.13 8.14 -21.69
C LEU A 254 13.87 9.45 -21.99
N GLN A 255 14.12 10.26 -20.97
CA GLN A 255 14.85 11.52 -21.13
C GLN A 255 16.26 11.27 -21.71
N ASP A 256 16.98 10.26 -21.22
CA ASP A 256 18.29 9.89 -21.75
C ASP A 256 18.23 9.29 -23.16
N GLU A 257 17.17 8.55 -23.48
CA GLU A 257 16.92 8.07 -24.84
C GLU A 257 16.67 9.24 -25.80
N PHE A 258 15.87 10.24 -25.40
CA PHE A 258 15.61 11.43 -26.21
C PHE A 258 16.87 12.24 -26.49
N LYS A 259 17.77 12.39 -25.50
CA LYS A 259 19.08 13.04 -25.71
C LYS A 259 19.87 12.34 -26.81
N LYS A 260 19.96 11.01 -26.75
CA LYS A 260 20.67 10.20 -27.76
C LYS A 260 20.03 10.32 -29.14
N ILE A 261 18.71 10.44 -29.22
CA ILE A 261 18.00 10.66 -30.49
C ILE A 261 18.38 12.03 -31.06
N LEU A 262 18.33 13.09 -30.27
CA LEU A 262 18.71 14.42 -30.75
C LEU A 262 20.19 14.52 -31.13
N GLU A 263 21.08 13.85 -30.41
CA GLU A 263 22.50 13.76 -30.78
C GLU A 263 22.71 13.14 -32.16
N ARG A 264 21.89 12.16 -32.55
CA ARG A 264 21.95 11.52 -33.88
C ARG A 264 21.32 12.38 -34.97
N LEU A 265 20.24 13.09 -34.65
CA LEU A 265 19.54 13.95 -35.62
C LEU A 265 20.28 15.26 -35.93
N ASN A 266 21.18 15.68 -35.03
CA ASN A 266 22.00 16.89 -35.18
C ASN A 266 23.40 16.60 -35.77
N GLN A 267 23.70 15.35 -36.14
CA GLN A 267 24.88 14.94 -36.90
C GLN A 267 24.60 15.02 -38.40
#